data_AF-A0A7S1PDG7-F1
#
_entry.id   AF-A0A7S1PDG7-F1
#
_cell.length_a   1.000
_cell.length_b   1.000
_cell.length_c   1.000
_cell.angle_alpha   90.00
_cell.angle_beta   90.00
_cell.angle_gamma   90.00
#
_symmetry.space_group_name_H-M   'P 1'
#
loop_
_entity.id
_entity.type
_entity.pdbx_description
1 polymer ?
#
loop_
_entity_poly.entity_id
_entity_poly.type
_entity_poly.pdbx_seq_one_letter_code
_entity_poly.pdbx_strand_id
1 'polypeptide(L)'
;KTALHEFSLTPYFLLMEDDFVVCAGGVLALLWAMLKATRYFGQWSALRVSLGLNGLVLKRADIPLLSHFLYSNGMALPVDLLVNYWLSKRRVPSATAGGGGTGTDGRLRQSSAAYLRDR
;
A
#
# COMPACT_ATOMS: atom_id res chain seq x y z
N LYS A 1 -14.78 -21.90 -5.93
CA LYS A 1 -14.86 -21.15 -7.21
C LYS A 1 -14.82 -19.68 -6.87
N THR A 2 -13.63 -19.10 -6.73
CA THR A 2 -13.48 -17.70 -6.32
C THR A 2 -13.31 -16.88 -7.59
N ALA A 3 -14.38 -16.23 -8.03
CA ALA A 3 -14.31 -15.27 -9.12
C ALA A 3 -13.50 -14.07 -8.62
N LEU A 4 -12.21 -14.03 -8.93
CA LEU A 4 -11.48 -12.78 -8.97
C LEU A 4 -12.05 -12.03 -10.18
N HIS A 5 -13.10 -11.25 -9.95
CA HIS A 5 -13.62 -10.30 -10.93
C HIS A 5 -12.44 -9.52 -11.52
N GLU A 6 -12.41 -9.39 -12.85
CA GLU A 6 -11.43 -8.56 -13.55
C GLU A 6 -11.45 -7.16 -12.94
N PHE A 7 -10.47 -6.88 -12.08
CA PHE A 7 -10.25 -5.55 -11.56
C PHE A 7 -9.93 -4.64 -12.74
N SER A 8 -10.80 -3.63 -12.91
CA SER A 8 -10.69 -2.48 -13.82
C SER A 8 -9.25 -2.08 -14.15
N LEU A 9 -9.02 -1.55 -15.36
CA LEU A 9 -7.75 -1.04 -15.89
C LEU A 9 -7.10 0.08 -15.02
N THR A 10 -7.72 0.49 -13.91
CA THR A 10 -7.24 1.57 -13.05
C THR A 10 -5.93 1.21 -12.34
N PRO A 11 -4.86 2.03 -12.47
CA PRO A 11 -3.56 1.75 -11.85
C PRO A 11 -3.53 2.03 -10.33
N TYR A 12 -4.60 2.59 -9.77
CA TYR A 12 -4.66 3.00 -8.37
C TYR A 12 -5.99 2.59 -7.73
N PHE A 13 -5.95 2.38 -6.42
CA PHE A 13 -7.09 2.09 -5.55
C PHE A 13 -7.13 3.11 -4.42
N LEU A 14 -8.33 3.57 -4.08
CA LEU A 14 -8.58 4.33 -2.86
C LEU A 14 -9.30 3.39 -1.88
N LEU A 15 -8.71 3.16 -0.71
CA LEU A 15 -9.39 2.51 0.40
C LEU A 15 -10.25 3.53 1.13
N MET A 16 -11.52 3.18 1.34
CA MET A 16 -12.48 3.97 2.09
C MET A 16 -13.29 3.05 3.00
N GLU A 17 -13.68 3.59 4.15
CA GLU A 17 -14.68 3.00 5.02
C GLU A 17 -16.08 3.33 4.47
N ASP A 18 -17.07 2.51 4.80
CA ASP A 18 -18.42 2.55 4.22
C ASP A 18 -19.29 3.71 4.73
N ASP A 19 -18.88 4.35 5.82
CA ASP A 19 -19.52 5.51 6.45
C ASP A 19 -18.96 6.87 5.97
N PHE A 20 -18.04 6.87 4.99
CA PHE A 20 -17.51 8.09 4.38
C PHE A 20 -18.02 8.32 2.96
N VAL A 21 -18.29 9.59 2.66
CA VAL A 21 -18.67 10.05 1.32
C VAL A 21 -17.58 10.97 0.77
N VAL A 22 -17.19 10.76 -0.48
CA VAL A 22 -16.29 11.68 -1.18
C VAL A 22 -17.03 12.98 -1.49
N CYS A 23 -16.48 14.11 -1.04
CA CYS A 23 -17.07 15.42 -1.31
C CYS A 23 -17.07 15.77 -2.80
N ALA A 24 -17.92 16.74 -3.19
CA ALA A 24 -17.87 17.32 -4.52
C ALA A 24 -16.47 17.92 -4.79
N GLY A 25 -15.79 17.42 -5.83
CA GLY A 25 -14.41 17.80 -6.15
C GLY A 25 -13.33 16.94 -5.47
N GLY A 26 -13.68 16.04 -4.55
CA GLY A 26 -12.71 15.19 -3.85
C GLY A 26 -11.88 14.34 -4.81
N VAL A 27 -12.49 13.75 -5.84
CA VAL A 27 -11.76 12.99 -6.88
C VAL A 27 -10.74 13.85 -7.62
N LEU A 28 -11.05 15.12 -7.91
CA LEU A 28 -10.13 16.04 -8.56
C LEU A 28 -8.95 16.40 -7.64
N ALA A 29 -9.22 16.62 -6.36
CA ALA A 29 -8.18 16.85 -5.35
C ALA A 29 -7.25 15.64 -5.20
N LEU A 30 -7.78 14.42 -5.23
CA LEU A 30 -6.99 13.18 -5.23
C LEU A 30 -6.09 13.10 -6.46
N LEU A 31 -6.63 13.37 -7.65
CA LEU A 31 -5.85 13.39 -8.90
C LEU A 31 -4.69 14.40 -8.80
N TRP A 32 -4.98 15.61 -8.32
CA TRP A 32 -3.94 16.63 -8.11
C TRP A 32 -2.86 16.16 -7.13
N ALA A 33 -3.24 15.56 -6.02
CA ALA A 33 -2.31 15.07 -5.01
C ALA A 33 -1.44 13.92 -5.55
N MET A 34 -2.02 13.02 -6.36
CA MET A 34 -1.29 11.95 -7.04
C MET A 34 -0.31 12.48 -8.09
N LEU A 35 -0.71 13.48 -8.89
CA LEU A 35 0.18 14.14 -9.85
C LEU A 35 1.34 14.84 -9.14
N LYS A 36 1.05 15.55 -8.04
CA LYS A 36 2.07 16.18 -7.19
C LYS A 36 3.02 15.14 -6.61
N ALA A 37 2.50 14.05 -6.03
CA ALA A 37 3.30 12.98 -5.47
C ALA A 37 4.23 12.37 -6.52
N THR A 38 3.71 12.12 -7.73
CA THR A 38 4.49 11.59 -8.85
C THR A 38 5.58 12.57 -9.30
N ARG A 39 5.26 13.86 -9.38
CA ARG A 39 6.20 14.91 -9.84
C ARG A 39 7.37 15.13 -8.89
N TYR A 40 7.14 15.05 -7.58
CA TYR A 40 8.14 15.39 -6.56
C TYR A 40 8.79 14.18 -5.89
N PHE A 41 8.09 13.04 -5.81
CA PHE A 41 8.57 11.85 -5.12
C PHE A 41 8.86 10.67 -6.04
N GLY A 42 8.69 10.81 -7.37
CA GLY A 42 9.08 9.85 -8.41
C GLY A 42 8.45 8.46 -8.25
N GLN A 43 8.90 7.72 -7.26
CA GLN A 43 8.33 6.47 -6.76
C GLN A 43 7.73 6.68 -5.37
N TRP A 44 6.41 6.89 -5.28
CA TRP A 44 5.70 6.89 -4.00
C TRP A 44 5.03 5.53 -3.74
N SER A 45 4.97 5.10 -2.47
CA SER A 45 4.35 3.83 -2.06
C SER A 45 2.84 3.93 -1.90
N ALA A 46 2.39 4.97 -1.20
CA ALA A 46 1.00 5.24 -0.90
C ALA A 46 0.81 6.74 -0.67
N LEU A 47 -0.41 7.24 -0.88
CA LEU A 47 -0.79 8.60 -0.52
C LEU A 47 -1.90 8.51 0.52
N ARG A 48 -1.66 9.08 1.70
CA ARG A 48 -2.67 9.18 2.75
C ARG A 48 -3.35 10.55 2.67
N VAL A 49 -4.67 10.53 2.55
CA VAL A 49 -5.55 11.70 2.34
C VAL A 49 -6.64 11.82 3.41
N SER A 50 -6.74 10.84 4.31
CA SER A 50 -7.62 10.85 5.48
C SER A 50 -6.95 10.10 6.65
N LEU A 51 -7.69 9.91 7.75
CA LEU A 51 -7.27 9.20 8.96
C LEU A 51 -7.78 7.76 8.96
N GLY A 52 -7.19 6.88 9.78
CA GLY A 52 -7.57 5.47 9.85
C GLY A 52 -7.23 4.72 8.55
N LEU A 53 -8.00 3.69 8.19
CA LEU A 53 -7.83 2.99 6.91
C LEU A 53 -8.53 3.74 5.76
N ASN A 54 -9.50 4.61 6.10
CA ASN A 54 -10.08 5.54 5.16
C ASN A 54 -9.03 6.47 4.51
N GLY A 55 -9.22 6.77 3.23
CA GLY A 55 -8.39 7.72 2.49
C GLY A 55 -6.95 7.26 2.31
N LEU A 56 -6.73 6.00 1.93
CA LEU A 56 -5.42 5.51 1.52
C LEU A 56 -5.41 5.16 0.02
N VAL A 57 -4.63 5.90 -0.76
CA VAL A 57 -4.41 5.61 -2.17
C VAL A 57 -3.19 4.70 -2.33
N LEU A 58 -3.39 3.57 -3.03
CA LEU A 58 -2.37 2.56 -3.30
C LEU A 58 -2.26 2.29 -4.79
N LYS A 59 -1.08 1.82 -5.23
CA LYS A 59 -0.90 1.28 -6.58
C LYS A 59 -1.57 -0.08 -6.68
N ARG A 60 -2.17 -0.39 -7.83
CA ARG A 60 -2.79 -1.70 -8.10
C ARG A 60 -1.84 -2.87 -7.84
N ALA A 61 -0.56 -2.71 -8.21
CA ALA A 61 0.47 -3.74 -8.04
C ALA A 61 0.66 -4.18 -6.57
N ASP A 62 0.26 -3.33 -5.62
CA ASP A 62 0.44 -3.55 -4.20
C ASP A 62 -0.71 -4.30 -3.54
N ILE A 63 -1.89 -4.32 -4.16
CA ILE A 63 -3.11 -4.88 -3.59
C ILE A 63 -2.99 -6.38 -3.27
N PRO A 64 -2.44 -7.25 -4.16
CA PRO A 64 -2.32 -8.67 -3.84
C PRO A 64 -1.41 -8.94 -2.63
N LEU A 65 -0.28 -8.24 -2.54
CA LEU A 65 0.67 -8.39 -1.44
C LEU A 65 0.11 -7.86 -0.12
N LEU A 66 -0.56 -6.71 -0.17
CA LEU A 66 -1.22 -6.16 1.01
C LEU A 66 -2.36 -7.07 1.48
N SER A 67 -3.20 -7.56 0.56
CA SER A 67 -4.30 -8.48 0.88
C SER A 67 -3.79 -9.74 1.57
N HIS A 68 -2.75 -10.38 1.01
CA HIS A 68 -2.13 -11.54 1.63
C HIS A 68 -1.56 -11.23 3.03
N PHE A 69 -0.90 -10.08 3.18
CA PHE A 69 -0.36 -9.64 4.47
C PHE A 69 -1.46 -9.44 5.52
N LEU A 70 -2.54 -8.75 5.16
CA LEU A 70 -3.67 -8.50 6.07
C LEU A 70 -4.38 -9.81 6.44
N TYR A 71 -4.62 -10.70 5.48
CA TYR A 71 -5.22 -12.00 5.75
C TYR A 71 -4.37 -12.84 6.72
N SER A 72 -3.05 -12.79 6.57
CA SER A 72 -2.11 -13.56 7.41
C SER A 72 -1.92 -12.99 8.82
N ASN A 73 -2.22 -11.70 9.02
CA ASN A 73 -1.89 -10.98 10.25
C ASN A 73 -3.10 -10.29 10.91
N GLY A 74 -4.32 -10.50 10.39
CA GLY A 74 -5.52 -9.75 10.78
C GLY A 74 -5.90 -9.82 12.26
N MET A 75 -5.38 -10.81 13.00
CA MET A 75 -5.60 -10.96 14.44
C MET A 75 -4.52 -10.31 15.31
N ALA A 76 -3.44 -9.81 14.72
CA ALA A 76 -2.30 -9.28 15.48
C ALA A 76 -2.53 -7.83 15.96
N LEU A 77 -3.13 -7.00 15.12
CA LEU A 77 -3.38 -5.57 15.36
C LEU A 77 -4.59 -5.10 14.55
N PRO A 78 -5.20 -3.97 14.92
CA PRO A 78 -6.12 -3.23 14.05
C PRO A 78 -5.57 -3.05 12.63
N VAL A 79 -6.46 -3.13 11.63
CA VAL A 79 -6.11 -3.18 10.20
C VAL A 79 -5.34 -1.94 9.74
N ASP A 80 -5.68 -0.76 10.25
CA ASP A 80 -5.00 0.50 9.97
C ASP A 80 -3.55 0.48 10.46
N LEU A 81 -3.30 -0.04 11.67
CA LEU A 81 -1.96 -0.23 12.21
C LEU A 81 -1.15 -1.26 11.41
N LEU A 82 -1.78 -2.36 10.99
CA LEU A 82 -1.15 -3.35 10.11
C LEU A 82 -0.73 -2.76 8.77
N VAL A 83 -1.60 -1.95 8.15
CA VAL A 83 -1.29 -1.28 6.88
C VAL A 83 -0.14 -0.28 7.06
N ASN A 84 -0.13 0.50 8.14
CA ASN A 84 0.96 1.42 8.45
C ASN A 84 2.28 0.67 8.66
N TYR A 85 2.25 -0.45 9.39
CA TYR A 85 3.41 -1.30 9.55
C TYR A 85 3.93 -1.82 8.21
N TRP A 86 3.04 -2.36 7.37
CA TRP A 86 3.39 -2.89 6.05
C TRP A 86 4.03 -1.83 5.15
N LEU A 87 3.45 -0.61 5.11
CA LEU A 87 4.01 0.51 4.36
C LEU A 87 5.39 0.94 4.89
N SER A 88 5.60 0.95 6.21
CA SER A 88 6.88 1.33 6.82
C SER A 88 8.02 0.37 6.49
N LYS A 89 7.69 -0.91 6.25
CA LYS A 89 8.67 -1.97 5.93
C LYS A 89 8.94 -2.09 4.43
N ARG A 90 8.12 -1.45 3.58
CA ARG A 90 8.38 -1.42 2.14
C ARG A 90 9.54 -0.50 1.82
N ARG A 91 10.51 -1.05 1.11
CA ARG A 91 11.53 -0.25 0.44
C ARG A 91 10.96 0.24 -0.88
N VAL A 92 10.92 1.56 -1.05
CA VAL A 92 10.81 2.16 -2.38
C VAL A 92 12.17 2.00 -3.05
N PRO A 93 12.26 1.48 -4.28
CA PRO A 93 13.51 1.55 -5.03
C PRO A 93 13.89 3.02 -5.22
N SER A 94 14.96 3.45 -4.54
CA SER A 94 15.50 4.82 -4.66
C SER A 94 15.88 5.05 -6.12
N ALA A 95 15.49 6.19 -6.71
CA ALA A 95 15.79 6.55 -8.11
C ALA A 95 17.30 6.85 -8.38
N THR A 96 18.19 6.42 -7.49
CA THR A 96 19.65 6.60 -7.56
C THR A 96 20.36 5.30 -7.15
N ALA A 97 20.20 4.26 -7.97
CA ALA A 97 21.09 3.10 -7.97
C ALA A 97 21.66 2.90 -9.38
N GLY A 98 22.40 3.89 -9.86
CA GLY A 98 23.41 3.66 -10.89
C GLY A 98 24.60 3.00 -10.21
N GLY A 99 24.75 1.68 -10.38
CA GLY A 99 25.87 0.93 -9.84
C GLY A 99 25.52 -0.54 -9.64
N GLY A 100 26.09 -1.39 -10.49
CA GLY A 100 25.81 -2.83 -10.56
C GLY A 100 25.94 -3.57 -9.22
N GLY A 101 25.07 -4.57 -9.06
CA GLY A 101 25.08 -5.46 -7.91
C GLY A 101 24.07 -6.58 -8.07
N THR A 102 24.50 -7.66 -8.72
CA THR A 102 23.87 -8.98 -8.68
C THR A 102 23.65 -9.43 -7.23
N GLY A 103 22.42 -9.75 -6.82
CA GLY A 103 22.19 -10.19 -5.43
C GLY A 103 20.75 -10.56 -5.06
N THR A 104 20.38 -11.81 -5.37
CA THR A 104 19.45 -12.69 -4.61
C THR A 104 18.08 -12.14 -4.22
N ASP A 105 17.13 -12.43 -5.12
CA ASP A 105 15.71 -12.65 -4.84
C ASP A 105 15.56 -13.80 -3.79
N GLY A 106 14.81 -13.59 -2.70
CA GLY A 106 14.59 -14.66 -1.72
C GLY A 106 14.25 -14.30 -0.27
N ARG A 107 14.20 -13.02 0.14
CA ARG A 107 14.06 -12.68 1.58
C ARG A 107 12.68 -12.25 2.06
N LEU A 108 11.62 -12.43 1.25
CA LEU A 108 10.23 -12.15 1.67
C LEU A 108 9.51 -13.35 2.30
N ARG A 109 10.16 -14.51 2.45
CA ARG A 109 9.52 -15.75 2.94
C ARG A 109 9.64 -16.04 4.44
N GLN A 110 10.32 -15.21 5.23
CA GLN A 110 10.46 -15.48 6.66
C GLN A 110 10.11 -14.27 7.51
N SER A 111 9.25 -14.52 8.51
CA SER A 111 9.09 -13.76 9.77
C SER A 111 7.89 -12.82 9.94
N SER A 112 6.66 -13.28 9.63
CA SER A 112 5.47 -12.67 10.27
C SER A 112 5.35 -13.09 11.76
N ALA A 113 5.71 -14.33 12.11
CA ALA A 113 5.55 -14.86 13.46
C ALA A 113 6.72 -14.59 14.42
N ALA A 114 7.93 -14.35 13.91
CA ALA A 114 9.13 -14.22 14.75
C ALA A 114 9.30 -12.81 15.34
N TYR A 115 8.71 -11.78 14.72
CA TYR A 115 8.91 -10.39 15.15
C TYR A 115 7.84 -9.86 16.12
N LEU A 116 6.69 -10.54 16.24
CA LEU A 116 5.66 -10.24 17.25
C LEU A 116 5.97 -10.86 18.63
N ARG A 117 7.08 -11.61 18.76
CA ARG A 117 7.50 -12.28 20.00
C ARG A 117 8.59 -11.55 20.78
N ASP A 118 9.10 -10.43 20.29
CA ASP A 118 10.20 -9.69 20.91
C ASP A 118 9.68 -8.42 21.61
N ARG A 119 8.91 -8.64 22.68
CA ARG A 119 8.59 -7.64 23.71
C ARG A 119 8.81 -8.24 25.09
#